data_AF-A0A1G7HEQ5-F1
#
_entry.id   AF-A0A1G7HEQ5-F1
#
_cell.length_a   1.000
_cell.length_b   1.000
_cell.length_c   1.000
_cell.angle_alpha   90.00
_cell.angle_beta   90.00
_cell.angle_gamma   90.00
#
_symmetry.space_group_name_H-M   'P 1'
#
loop_
_entity.id
_entity.type
_entity.pdbx_description
1 polymer ?
#
loop_
_entity_poly.entity_id
_entity_poly.type
_entity_poly.pdbx_seq_one_letter_code
_entity_poly.pdbx_strand_id
1 'polypeptide(L)'
;MCIVSWLLIANPIRGPFSSFPLVQIQVGGKMFALISVPGDQYTVRISLKCDPAIAANLREQHECVQPGYHLNKKHWNTVIADGSLTWLI
;
A
#
# COMPACT_ATOMS: atom_id res chain seq x y z
N MET A 1 0.20 15.62 0.31
CA MET A 1 -0.36 15.71 1.68
C MET A 1 -1.17 14.45 1.95
N CYS A 2 -0.44 13.45 2.45
CA CYS A 2 -0.69 12.05 2.16
C CYS A 2 -1.66 11.42 3.14
N ILE A 3 -2.74 10.84 2.59
CA ILE A 3 -3.65 9.92 3.30
C ILE A 3 -2.86 8.78 4.00
N VAL A 4 -1.66 8.50 3.50
CA VAL A 4 -0.70 7.53 4.03
C VAL A 4 -0.20 7.89 5.45
N SER A 5 0.04 9.18 5.75
CA SER A 5 0.55 9.59 7.07
C SER A 5 -0.51 9.55 8.16
N TRP A 6 -1.79 9.76 7.81
CA TRP A 6 -2.89 9.68 8.77
C TRP A 6 -3.34 8.23 9.00
N LEU A 7 -3.28 7.39 7.96
CA LEU A 7 -3.63 5.95 8.04
C LEU A 7 -2.68 5.14 8.95
N LEU A 8 -1.42 5.54 9.09
CA LEU A 8 -0.45 4.85 9.96
C LEU A 8 -0.60 5.22 11.44
N ILE A 9 -1.23 6.36 11.75
CA ILE A 9 -1.37 6.89 13.11
C ILE A 9 -2.81 6.70 13.63
N ALA A 10 -3.81 6.69 12.75
CA ALA A 10 -5.22 6.57 13.12
C ALA A 10 -5.71 5.11 13.07
N ASN A 11 -5.67 4.46 14.24
CA ASN A 11 -6.50 3.33 14.65
C ASN A 11 -6.30 2.00 13.85
N PRO A 12 -5.68 0.95 14.45
CA PRO A 12 -5.52 -0.35 13.79
C PRO A 12 -6.87 -1.07 13.72
N ILE A 13 -7.68 -0.77 12.71
CA ILE A 13 -9.00 -1.40 12.53
C ILE A 13 -8.82 -2.77 11.88
N ARG A 14 -9.02 -3.81 12.69
CA ARG A 14 -8.98 -5.23 12.33
C ARG A 14 -10.03 -5.55 11.25
N GLY A 15 -9.58 -5.83 10.04
CA GLY A 15 -10.39 -6.53 9.03
C GLY A 15 -10.44 -8.04 9.31
N PRO A 16 -11.40 -8.79 8.75
CA PRO A 16 -11.61 -10.21 9.02
C PRO A 16 -10.46 -11.13 8.55
N PHE A 17 -9.44 -10.59 7.86
CA PHE A 17 -8.31 -11.33 7.30
C PHE A 17 -6.94 -10.91 7.86
N SER A 18 -6.89 -10.22 9.01
CA SER A 18 -5.61 -9.83 9.62
C SER A 18 -4.94 -11.01 10.35
N SER A 19 -4.46 -12.00 9.59
CA SER A 19 -3.43 -12.93 10.08
C SER A 19 -2.08 -12.25 9.92
N PHE A 20 -1.24 -12.27 10.97
CA PHE A 20 0.18 -11.89 10.82
C PHE A 20 0.77 -12.70 9.65
N PRO A 21 1.42 -12.08 8.64
CA PRO A 21 1.97 -10.71 8.58
C PRO A 21 1.21 -9.75 7.62
N LEU A 22 -0.13 -9.73 7.68
CA LEU A 22 -0.99 -8.92 6.81
C LEU A 22 -1.85 -7.94 7.64
N VAL A 23 -1.82 -6.67 7.27
CA VAL A 23 -2.65 -5.60 7.85
C VAL A 23 -3.49 -4.96 6.76
N GLN A 24 -4.81 -5.00 6.91
CA GLN A 24 -5.76 -4.37 6.01
C GLN A 24 -6.31 -3.11 6.66
N ILE A 25 -6.28 -1.98 5.94
CA ILE A 25 -6.88 -0.73 6.39
C ILE A 25 -8.12 -0.45 5.53
N GLN A 26 -9.25 -0.30 6.21
CA GLN A 26 -10.55 -0.07 5.60
C GLN A 26 -11.33 1.00 6.34
N VAL A 27 -12.11 1.80 5.63
CA VAL A 27 -12.98 2.85 6.18
C VAL A 27 -14.39 2.61 5.64
N GLY A 28 -15.38 2.53 6.53
CA GLY A 28 -16.78 2.29 6.14
C GLY A 28 -16.98 0.99 5.33
N GLY A 29 -16.24 -0.08 5.65
CA GLY A 29 -16.32 -1.36 4.95
C GLY A 29 -15.62 -1.42 3.58
N LYS A 30 -14.93 -0.36 3.17
CA LYS A 30 -14.13 -0.33 1.93
C LYS A 30 -12.64 -0.33 2.24
N MET A 31 -11.89 -1.23 1.60
CA MET A 31 -10.42 -1.31 1.74
C MET A 31 -9.73 -0.15 1.00
N PHE A 32 -8.72 0.45 1.63
CA PHE A 32 -7.90 1.54 1.06
C PHE A 32 -6.42 1.21 1.03
N ALA A 33 -5.93 0.44 2.01
CA ALA A 33 -4.54 0.00 2.06
C ALA A 33 -4.42 -1.45 2.53
N LEU A 34 -3.38 -2.13 2.06
CA LEU A 34 -2.99 -3.47 2.50
C LEU A 34 -1.48 -3.49 2.70
N ILE A 35 -1.04 -3.70 3.93
CA ILE A 35 0.37 -3.83 4.28
C ILE A 35 0.66 -5.31 4.45
N SER A 36 1.68 -5.82 3.78
CA SER A 36 2.14 -7.19 3.90
C SER A 36 3.64 -7.23 4.15
N VAL A 37 4.07 -8.11 5.07
CA VAL A 37 5.48 -8.40 5.30
C VAL A 37 5.71 -9.87 4.96
N PRO A 38 6.14 -10.20 3.73
CA PRO A 38 6.48 -11.56 3.37
C PRO A 38 7.55 -12.11 4.32
N GLY A 39 7.32 -13.32 4.85
CA GLY A 39 8.15 -13.89 5.92
C GLY A 39 9.59 -14.24 5.50
N ASP A 40 9.94 -14.11 4.23
CA ASP A 40 11.23 -14.50 3.66
C ASP A 40 12.23 -13.34 3.53
N GLN A 41 11.77 -12.09 3.44
CA GLN A 41 12.65 -10.96 3.06
C GLN A 41 12.57 -9.74 3.98
N TYR A 42 11.69 -9.71 4.99
CA TYR A 42 11.42 -8.51 5.82
C TYR A 42 11.06 -7.25 4.99
N THR A 43 10.77 -7.40 3.70
CA THR A 43 10.45 -6.31 2.79
C THR A 43 8.99 -5.92 2.97
N VAL A 44 8.74 -4.76 3.56
CA VAL A 44 7.38 -4.26 3.75
C VAL A 44 6.79 -3.85 2.40
N ARG A 45 5.64 -4.43 2.04
CA ARG A 45 4.88 -4.09 0.83
C ARG A 45 3.60 -3.40 1.23
N ILE A 46 3.34 -2.25 0.64
CA ILE A 46 2.18 -1.40 0.96
C ILE A 46 1.36 -1.23 -0.33
N SER A 47 0.23 -1.92 -0.41
CA SER A 47 -0.70 -1.77 -1.53
C SER A 47 -1.72 -0.69 -1.23
N LEU A 48 -1.84 0.31 -2.10
CA LEU A 48 -2.68 1.48 -1.95
C LEU A 48 -3.58 1.66 -3.17
N LYS A 49 -4.80 2.15 -2.94
CA LYS A 49 -5.63 2.66 -4.04
C LYS A 49 -5.09 3.99 -4.55
N CYS A 50 -4.95 4.12 -5.86
CA CYS A 50 -4.50 5.33 -6.55
C CYS A 50 -5.40 5.61 -7.76
N ASP A 51 -5.45 6.88 -8.18
CA ASP A 51 -6.10 7.28 -9.42
C ASP A 51 -5.33 6.65 -10.61
N PRO A 52 -5.99 5.98 -11.57
CA PRO A 52 -5.32 5.37 -12.73
C PRO A 52 -4.40 6.33 -13.51
N ALA A 53 -4.75 7.62 -13.58
CA ALA A 53 -3.96 8.63 -14.29
C ALA A 53 -2.62 8.90 -13.59
N ILE A 54 -2.61 8.85 -12.25
CA ILE A 54 -1.41 9.07 -11.42
C ILE A 54 -0.66 7.76 -11.22
N ALA A 55 -1.38 6.63 -11.15
CA ALA A 55 -0.83 5.32 -10.88
C ALA A 55 0.19 4.87 -11.93
N ALA A 56 -0.04 5.17 -13.20
CA ALA A 56 0.91 4.88 -14.28
C ALA A 56 2.17 5.74 -14.14
N ASN A 57 1.99 7.05 -13.93
CA ASN A 57 3.09 7.99 -13.78
C ASN A 57 4.01 7.65 -12.58
N LEU A 58 3.43 7.27 -11.44
CA LEU A 58 4.20 6.84 -10.27
C LEU A 58 5.02 5.56 -10.51
N ARG A 59 4.53 4.63 -11.33
CA ARG A 59 5.27 3.42 -11.70
C ARG A 59 6.42 3.72 -12.65
N GLU A 60 6.26 4.73 -13.51
CA GLU A 60 7.34 5.19 -14.40
C GLU A 60 8.42 5.96 -13.63
N GLN A 61 8.04 6.72 -12.60
CA GLN A 61 8.96 7.54 -11.80
C GLN A 61 9.68 6.76 -10.70
N HIS A 62 9.10 5.68 -10.19
CA HIS A 62 9.62 4.95 -9.05
C HIS A 62 9.60 3.44 -9.29
N GLU A 63 10.78 2.84 -9.36
CA GLU A 63 10.95 1.40 -9.59
C GLU A 63 10.36 0.53 -8.47
N CYS A 64 10.33 1.05 -7.24
CA CYS A 64 9.71 0.41 -6.08
C CYS A 64 8.17 0.43 -6.11
N VAL A 65 7.55 1.18 -7.02
CA VAL A 65 6.10 1.22 -7.21
C VAL A 65 5.71 0.20 -8.28
N GLN A 66 5.17 -0.92 -7.83
CA GLN A 66 4.75 -2.02 -8.68
C GLN A 66 3.23 -2.04 -8.88
N PRO A 67 2.73 -2.67 -9.95
CA PRO A 67 1.29 -2.93 -10.09
C PRO A 67 0.79 -3.82 -8.93
N GLY A 68 -0.43 -3.54 -8.45
CA GLY A 68 -1.01 -4.23 -7.29
C GLY A 68 -0.96 -5.76 -7.38
N TYR A 69 -0.29 -6.40 -6.42
CA TYR A 69 -0.20 -7.86 -6.30
C TYR A 69 -1.57 -8.46 -5.91
N HIS A 70 -2.13 -9.36 -6.74
CA HIS A 70 -3.50 -9.92 -6.61
C HIS A 70 -4.65 -8.90 -6.60
N LEU A 71 -4.40 -7.66 -6.99
CA LEU A 71 -5.38 -6.57 -6.98
C LEU A 71 -5.63 -6.03 -8.39
N ASN A 72 -6.67 -5.20 -8.54
CA ASN A 72 -6.94 -4.54 -9.81
C ASN A 72 -5.83 -3.54 -10.13
N LYS A 73 -4.93 -3.92 -11.04
CA LYS A 73 -3.75 -3.17 -11.48
C LYS A 73 -4.07 -1.80 -12.09
N LYS A 74 -5.33 -1.46 -12.38
CA LYS A 74 -5.70 -0.09 -12.79
C LYS A 74 -5.79 0.87 -11.61
N HIS A 75 -6.21 0.37 -10.44
CA HIS A 75 -6.52 1.20 -9.28
C HIS A 75 -5.59 0.96 -8.10
N TRP A 76 -4.79 -0.10 -8.13
CA TRP A 76 -3.93 -0.49 -7.02
C TRP A 76 -2.46 -0.50 -7.42
N ASN A 77 -1.65 0.15 -6.59
CA ASN A 77 -0.20 0.12 -6.63
C ASN A 77 0.32 -0.58 -5.38
N THR A 78 1.32 -1.43 -5.53
CA THR A 78 2.08 -2.00 -4.41
C THR A 78 3.42 -1.29 -4.34
N VAL A 79 3.64 -0.57 -3.25
CA VAL A 79 4.90 0.11 -2.95
C VAL A 79 5.77 -0.81 -2.11
N ILE A 80 6.99 -1.05 -2.57
CA ILE A 80 8.01 -1.75 -1.81
C ILE A 80 8.73 -0.71 -0.95
N ALA A 81 8.68 -0.87 0.38
CA ALA A 81 9.42 -0.04 1.31
C ALA A 81 10.85 -0.59 1.47
N ASP A 82 11.66 -0.31 0.46
CA ASP A 82 13.09 -0.63 0.38
C ASP A 82 13.99 0.51 0.87
N GLY A 83 13.40 1.67 1.21
CA GLY A 83 14.12 2.89 1.58
C GLY A 83 14.45 3.82 0.42
N SER A 84 14.09 3.46 -0.83
CA SER A 84 14.31 4.27 -2.02
C SER A 84 13.32 5.44 -2.13
N LEU A 85 12.17 5.36 -1.45
CA LEU A 85 11.18 6.42 -1.39
C LEU A 85 11.42 7.34 -0.20
N THR A 86 11.53 8.63 -0.50
CA THR A 86 11.60 9.69 0.51
C THR A 86 10.19 10.06 0.97
N TRP A 87 10.05 10.54 2.22
CA TRP A 87 8.79 11.02 2.81
C TRP A 87 8.12 12.24 2.11
N LEU A 88 8.70 12.71 0.99
CA LEU A 88 8.31 13.93 0.28
C LEU A 88 7.38 13.71 -0.92
N ILE A 89 7.03 12.45 -1.22
CA ILE A 89 5.99 12.10 -2.21
C ILE A 89 4.59 12.05 -1.58
#